data_AF-A0A7C4FXI3-F1
#
_entry.id   AF-A0A7C4FXI3-F1
#
_cell.length_a   1.000
_cell.length_b   1.000
_cell.length_c   1.000
_cell.angle_alpha   90.00
_cell.angle_beta   90.00
_cell.angle_gamma   90.00
#
_symmetry.space_group_name_H-M   'P 1'
#
loop_
_entity.id
_entity.type
_entity.pdbx_description
1 polymer ?
#
loop_
_entity_poly.entity_id
_entity_poly.type
_entity_poly.pdbx_seq_one_letter_code
_entity_poly.pdbx_strand_id
1 'polypeptide(L)'
;MKYSDFLKELSKMLNINIATLHQSIINSEIKINNYLNHTSLRLIKQNFDFYLMSKAFDKYSIEYKKVSNSIHPTKLTDERGNVLKEISASDVGVLFSDEDVADSYFFEELYYDSDLEKTNIKTEIKEVIVFTKIPKNSIKIPVAGGKSYSPDFAYVLKFKNGDQKLYFIVETKDVISEKGLRDEEKYKIKHAEKFFDGKLKIKFKKQFSNDKILDLIQEIFTM
;
A
#
# COMPACT_ATOMS: atom_id res chain seq x y z
N MET A 1 -14.90 4.40 -30.47
CA MET A 1 -15.75 5.50 -29.93
C MET A 1 -15.45 6.80 -30.68
N LYS A 2 -16.27 7.85 -30.56
CA LYS A 2 -15.95 9.16 -31.16
C LYS A 2 -14.85 9.87 -30.38
N TYR A 3 -14.03 10.69 -31.05
CA TYR A 3 -12.94 11.45 -30.42
C TYR A 3 -13.43 12.38 -29.30
N SER A 4 -14.58 13.03 -29.49
CA SER A 4 -15.20 13.89 -28.48
C SER A 4 -15.53 13.15 -27.19
N ASP A 5 -16.00 11.91 -27.31
CA ASP A 5 -16.41 11.09 -26.17
C ASP A 5 -15.16 10.56 -25.45
N PHE A 6 -14.15 10.13 -26.23
CA PHE A 6 -12.83 9.76 -25.70
C PHE A 6 -12.20 10.91 -24.89
N LEU A 7 -12.20 12.13 -25.42
CA LEU A 7 -11.66 13.30 -24.72
C LEU A 7 -12.41 13.65 -23.44
N LYS A 8 -13.75 13.58 -23.46
CA LYS A 8 -14.58 13.83 -22.26
C LYS A 8 -14.33 12.79 -21.18
N GLU A 9 -14.26 11.51 -21.56
CA GLU A 9 -13.91 10.44 -20.63
C GLU A 9 -12.50 10.63 -20.06
N LEU A 10 -11.51 10.90 -20.90
CA LEU A 10 -10.13 11.10 -20.46
C LEU A 10 -9.99 12.33 -19.54
N SER A 11 -10.66 13.43 -19.88
CA SER A 11 -10.71 14.65 -19.05
C SER A 11 -11.26 14.37 -17.66
N LYS A 12 -12.38 13.63 -17.58
CA LYS A 12 -12.97 13.22 -16.32
C LYS A 12 -12.05 12.28 -15.53
N MET A 13 -11.40 11.33 -16.20
CA MET A 13 -10.49 10.37 -15.55
C MET A 13 -9.24 11.05 -14.98
N LEU A 14 -8.65 12.02 -15.71
CA LEU A 14 -7.41 12.68 -15.32
C LEU A 14 -7.62 13.96 -14.50
N ASN A 15 -8.85 14.46 -14.42
CA ASN A 15 -9.18 15.80 -13.90
C ASN A 15 -8.41 16.92 -14.62
N ILE A 16 -8.26 16.80 -15.94
CA ILE A 16 -7.55 17.78 -16.80
C ILE A 16 -8.55 18.43 -17.76
N ASN A 17 -8.38 19.72 -18.03
CA ASN A 17 -9.17 20.44 -19.01
C ASN A 17 -9.12 19.80 -20.41
N ILE A 18 -10.27 19.70 -21.08
CA ILE A 18 -10.40 19.09 -22.42
C ILE A 18 -9.50 19.77 -23.46
N ALA A 19 -9.42 21.11 -23.45
CA ALA A 19 -8.60 21.87 -24.39
C ALA A 19 -7.11 21.56 -24.21
N THR A 20 -6.63 21.44 -22.97
CA THR A 20 -5.25 21.05 -22.66
C THR A 20 -4.96 19.63 -23.14
N LEU A 21 -5.87 18.68 -22.94
CA LEU A 21 -5.71 17.31 -23.43
C LEU A 21 -5.68 17.25 -24.96
N HIS A 22 -6.57 17.98 -25.62
CA HIS A 22 -6.60 18.06 -27.08
C HIS A 22 -5.29 18.58 -27.63
N GLN A 23 -4.78 19.70 -27.09
CA GLN A 23 -3.50 20.27 -27.51
C GLN A 23 -2.33 19.33 -27.23
N SER A 24 -2.35 18.64 -26.09
CA SER A 24 -1.30 17.68 -25.75
C SER A 24 -1.25 16.50 -26.73
N ILE A 25 -2.41 16.03 -27.21
CA ILE A 25 -2.51 14.97 -28.23
C ILE A 25 -2.03 15.45 -29.60
N ILE A 26 -2.35 16.70 -29.97
CA ILE A 26 -1.83 17.31 -31.21
C ILE A 26 -0.30 17.38 -31.14
N ASN A 27 0.23 17.94 -30.04
CA ASN A 27 1.67 18.11 -29.84
C ASN A 27 2.44 16.79 -29.74
N SER A 28 1.77 15.68 -29.39
CA SER A 28 2.43 14.37 -29.36
C SER A 28 2.59 13.74 -30.74
N GLU A 29 1.98 14.31 -31.80
CA GLU A 29 2.00 13.79 -33.19
C GLU A 29 1.46 12.36 -33.34
N ILE A 30 0.72 11.86 -32.34
CA ILE A 30 0.15 10.52 -32.33
C ILE A 30 -1.14 10.53 -33.15
N LYS A 31 -1.30 9.55 -34.05
CA LYS A 31 -2.55 9.28 -34.75
C LYS A 31 -3.60 8.66 -33.80
N ILE A 32 -4.05 9.43 -32.82
CA ILE A 32 -4.90 8.99 -31.70
C ILE A 32 -6.21 8.33 -32.17
N ASN A 33 -6.69 8.71 -33.36
CA ASN A 33 -7.92 8.19 -33.95
C ASN A 33 -7.88 6.66 -34.15
N ASN A 34 -6.68 6.07 -34.26
CA ASN A 34 -6.49 4.62 -34.38
C ASN A 34 -6.65 3.89 -33.03
N TYR A 35 -6.72 4.62 -31.92
CA TYR A 35 -6.67 4.07 -30.55
C TYR A 35 -7.87 4.53 -29.69
N LEU A 36 -8.98 4.95 -30.30
CA LEU A 36 -10.15 5.47 -29.57
C LEU A 36 -11.02 4.36 -28.97
N ASN A 37 -10.52 3.76 -27.89
CA ASN A 37 -11.19 2.69 -27.15
C ASN A 37 -10.91 2.78 -25.63
N HIS A 38 -11.69 2.03 -24.84
CA HIS A 38 -11.58 2.04 -23.38
C HIS A 38 -10.25 1.46 -22.85
N THR A 39 -9.61 0.55 -23.59
CA THR A 39 -8.29 0.01 -23.20
C THR A 39 -7.24 1.11 -23.23
N SER A 40 -7.23 1.93 -24.29
CA SER A 40 -6.33 3.08 -24.40
C SER A 40 -6.58 4.13 -23.33
N LEU A 41 -7.84 4.41 -22.97
CA LEU A 41 -8.16 5.31 -21.84
C LEU A 41 -7.55 4.80 -20.51
N ARG A 42 -7.73 3.51 -20.22
CA ARG A 42 -7.16 2.88 -19.01
C ARG A 42 -5.64 2.94 -19.02
N LEU A 43 -5.00 2.66 -20.16
CA LEU A 43 -3.55 2.68 -20.29
C LEU A 43 -2.98 4.10 -20.11
N ILE A 44 -3.60 5.12 -20.72
CA ILE A 44 -3.19 6.52 -20.55
C ILE A 44 -3.31 6.91 -19.07
N LYS A 45 -4.43 6.58 -18.40
CA LYS A 45 -4.62 6.87 -16.97
C LYS A 45 -3.54 6.21 -16.12
N GLN A 46 -3.30 4.92 -16.32
CA GLN A 46 -2.28 4.18 -15.56
C GLN A 46 -0.89 4.79 -15.74
N ASN A 47 -0.49 5.09 -16.98
CA ASN A 47 0.80 5.68 -17.27
C ASN A 47 0.93 7.12 -16.76
N PHE A 48 -0.14 7.91 -16.81
CA PHE A 48 -0.17 9.26 -16.26
C PHE A 48 -0.01 9.24 -14.73
N ASP A 49 -0.72 8.34 -14.03
CA ASP A 49 -0.59 8.18 -12.58
C ASP A 49 0.83 7.74 -12.19
N PHE A 50 1.39 6.77 -12.92
CA PHE A 50 2.75 6.31 -12.70
C PHE A 50 3.78 7.43 -12.97
N TYR A 51 3.56 8.24 -14.01
CA TYR A 51 4.39 9.40 -14.30
C TYR A 51 4.35 10.41 -13.14
N LEU A 52 3.17 10.77 -12.65
CA LEU A 52 3.05 11.66 -11.49
C LEU A 52 3.77 11.10 -10.28
N MET A 53 3.54 9.82 -9.97
CA MET A 53 4.17 9.14 -8.83
C MET A 53 5.70 9.14 -8.93
N SER A 54 6.25 8.75 -10.08
CA SER A 54 7.70 8.70 -10.27
C SER A 54 8.36 10.09 -10.23
N LYS A 55 7.68 11.13 -10.72
CA LYS A 55 8.22 12.51 -10.75
C LYS A 55 8.00 13.32 -9.48
N ALA A 56 7.18 12.84 -8.57
CA ALA A 56 6.86 13.53 -7.33
C ALA A 56 8.00 13.54 -6.27
N PHE A 57 9.12 12.89 -6.56
CA PHE A 57 10.36 13.04 -5.78
C PHE A 57 11.43 13.86 -6.48
N ASP A 58 11.48 13.81 -7.81
CA ASP A 58 12.58 14.37 -8.59
C ASP A 58 12.30 15.76 -9.15
N LYS A 59 11.03 16.06 -9.48
CA LYS A 59 10.62 17.29 -10.19
C LYS A 59 9.59 18.11 -9.45
N TYR A 60 8.75 17.47 -8.66
CA TYR A 60 7.71 18.14 -7.87
C TYR A 60 7.96 17.79 -6.41
N SER A 61 7.97 18.76 -5.50
CA SER A 61 8.08 18.45 -4.07
C SER A 61 6.72 17.95 -3.55
N ILE A 62 6.68 16.72 -3.03
CA ILE A 62 5.53 16.28 -2.21
C ILE A 62 5.64 16.89 -0.83
N GLU A 63 4.56 17.52 -0.38
CA GLU A 63 4.33 17.88 1.01
C GLU A 63 2.98 17.32 1.47
N TYR A 64 2.95 16.78 2.69
CA TYR A 64 1.72 16.27 3.28
C TYR A 64 1.17 17.29 4.27
N LYS A 65 0.07 17.95 3.90
CA LYS A 65 -0.64 18.86 4.78
C LYS A 65 -1.73 18.11 5.56
N LYS A 66 -1.67 18.16 6.89
CA LYS A 66 -2.78 17.68 7.73
C LYS A 66 -4.01 18.55 7.45
N VAL A 67 -5.08 17.93 6.99
CA VAL A 67 -6.41 18.55 6.94
C VAL A 67 -7.15 18.25 8.24
N SER A 68 -7.99 19.18 8.70
CA SER A 68 -8.70 19.06 9.97
C SER A 68 -9.77 17.98 9.90
N ASN A 69 -9.42 16.75 10.28
CA ASN A 69 -10.38 15.69 10.54
C ASN A 69 -10.16 15.13 11.94
N SER A 70 -11.25 15.02 12.70
CA SER A 70 -11.35 14.07 13.81
C SER A 70 -11.36 12.66 13.20
N ILE A 71 -10.29 11.90 13.40
CA ILE A 71 -10.18 10.54 12.85
C ILE A 71 -10.85 9.58 13.85
N HIS A 72 -12.16 9.42 13.73
CA HIS A 72 -12.97 8.37 14.35
C HIS A 72 -14.24 8.16 13.51
N PRO A 73 -14.73 6.92 13.28
CA PRO A 73 -14.18 5.61 13.71
C PRO A 73 -13.07 5.04 12.79
N THR A 74 -12.39 3.98 13.23
CA THR A 74 -11.48 3.16 12.39
C THR A 74 -12.02 1.74 12.25
N LYS A 75 -11.31 0.87 11.50
CA LYS A 75 -11.65 -0.56 11.46
C LYS A 75 -11.49 -1.27 12.81
N LEU A 76 -10.67 -0.73 13.72
CA LEU A 76 -10.39 -1.31 15.03
C LEU A 76 -11.03 -0.51 16.17
N THR A 77 -11.63 0.65 15.89
CA THR A 77 -12.16 1.53 16.94
C THR A 77 -13.53 2.11 16.59
N ASP A 78 -14.38 2.22 17.60
CA ASP A 78 -15.70 2.83 17.49
C ASP A 78 -15.63 4.37 17.31
N GLU A 79 -16.79 5.02 17.20
CA GLU A 79 -16.90 6.48 17.04
C GLU A 79 -16.34 7.28 18.23
N ARG A 80 -16.20 6.63 19.40
CA ARG A 80 -15.63 7.20 20.62
C ARG A 80 -14.13 6.89 20.77
N GLY A 81 -13.56 6.12 19.84
CA GLY A 81 -12.17 5.68 19.86
C GLY A 81 -11.90 4.44 20.71
N ASN A 82 -12.92 3.75 21.24
CA ASN A 82 -12.74 2.51 21.98
C ASN A 82 -12.44 1.36 21.02
N VAL A 83 -11.60 0.40 21.46
CA VAL A 83 -11.28 -0.79 20.67
C VAL A 83 -12.51 -1.68 20.51
N LEU A 84 -12.76 -2.13 19.27
CA LEU A 84 -13.82 -3.07 18.95
C LEU A 84 -13.48 -4.48 19.48
N LYS A 85 -14.48 -5.21 19.97
CA LYS A 85 -14.30 -6.60 20.42
C LYS A 85 -14.06 -7.57 19.27
N GLU A 86 -14.65 -7.26 18.11
CA GLU A 86 -14.60 -8.08 16.91
C GLU A 86 -14.61 -7.17 15.68
N ILE A 87 -14.10 -7.68 14.56
CA ILE A 87 -14.13 -7.03 13.26
C ILE A 87 -14.60 -8.00 12.19
N SER A 88 -14.96 -7.50 11.01
CA SER A 88 -15.31 -8.40 9.90
C SER A 88 -14.09 -9.19 9.46
N ALA A 89 -14.19 -10.52 9.48
CA ALA A 89 -13.16 -11.41 8.94
C ALA A 89 -12.73 -11.02 7.52
N SER A 90 -13.68 -10.59 6.68
CA SER A 90 -13.40 -10.16 5.29
C SER A 90 -12.45 -8.96 5.16
N ASP A 91 -12.35 -8.13 6.20
CA ASP A 91 -11.37 -7.05 6.26
C ASP A 91 -9.96 -7.60 6.53
N VAL A 92 -9.84 -8.74 7.21
CA VAL A 92 -8.56 -9.41 7.47
C VAL A 92 -8.20 -10.35 6.33
N GLY A 93 -9.04 -11.32 5.99
CA GLY A 93 -8.78 -12.29 4.92
C GLY A 93 -10.05 -12.98 4.45
N VAL A 94 -10.01 -13.56 3.24
CA VAL A 94 -11.17 -14.29 2.68
C VAL A 94 -11.12 -15.79 2.92
N LEU A 95 -9.93 -16.34 3.17
CA LEU A 95 -9.72 -17.75 3.50
C LEU A 95 -9.63 -17.91 5.01
N PHE A 96 -10.05 -19.07 5.50
CA PHE A 96 -10.06 -19.44 6.91
C PHE A 96 -9.30 -20.76 7.12
N SER A 97 -8.69 -20.91 8.30
CA SER A 97 -8.03 -22.13 8.72
C SER A 97 -8.30 -22.39 10.21
N ASP A 98 -8.63 -23.64 10.56
CA ASP A 98 -8.79 -24.10 11.96
C ASP A 98 -7.45 -24.31 12.68
N GLU A 99 -6.36 -23.76 12.16
CA GLU A 99 -5.03 -23.92 12.78
C GLU A 99 -4.78 -22.76 13.75
N ASP A 100 -4.03 -23.05 14.82
CA ASP A 100 -3.65 -22.03 15.79
C ASP A 100 -2.78 -20.93 15.16
N VAL A 101 -2.98 -19.70 15.65
CA VAL A 101 -2.15 -18.53 15.34
C VAL A 101 -0.97 -18.42 16.31
N ALA A 102 0.03 -17.61 15.98
CA ALA A 102 1.09 -17.26 16.92
C ALA A 102 0.51 -16.56 18.17
N ASP A 103 1.06 -16.80 19.34
CA ASP A 103 0.64 -16.17 20.61
C ASP A 103 0.80 -14.65 20.56
N SER A 104 1.77 -14.17 19.77
CA SER A 104 2.00 -12.74 19.53
C SER A 104 1.11 -12.14 18.43
N TYR A 105 0.22 -12.91 17.81
CA TYR A 105 -0.75 -12.39 16.84
C TYR A 105 -1.91 -11.69 17.54
N PHE A 106 -2.31 -10.52 17.02
CA PHE A 106 -3.31 -9.67 17.68
C PHE A 106 -4.74 -10.23 17.65
N PHE A 107 -5.07 -11.09 16.69
CA PHE A 107 -6.38 -11.73 16.59
C PHE A 107 -6.29 -13.19 17.00
N GLU A 108 -7.42 -13.78 17.38
CA GLU A 108 -7.49 -15.19 17.80
C GLU A 108 -7.74 -16.15 16.62
N GLU A 109 -8.26 -15.65 15.50
CA GLU A 109 -8.66 -16.45 14.35
C GLU A 109 -7.74 -16.25 13.14
N LEU A 110 -7.51 -17.34 12.40
CA LEU A 110 -6.62 -17.37 11.24
C LEU A 110 -7.38 -17.09 9.94
N TYR A 111 -7.43 -15.81 9.55
CA TYR A 111 -7.90 -15.37 8.23
C TYR A 111 -6.77 -14.83 7.37
N TYR A 112 -6.74 -15.24 6.09
CA TYR A 112 -5.65 -14.92 5.17
C TYR A 112 -6.12 -14.77 3.71
N ASP A 113 -5.29 -14.12 2.89
CA ASP A 113 -5.48 -13.96 1.45
C ASP A 113 -4.35 -14.66 0.64
N SER A 114 -3.28 -15.17 1.27
CA SER A 114 -2.21 -15.95 0.63
C SER A 114 -1.52 -16.96 1.56
N ASP A 115 -0.90 -18.01 1.02
CA ASP A 115 -0.17 -19.01 1.82
C ASP A 115 1.03 -18.42 2.60
N LEU A 116 1.64 -17.35 2.06
CA LEU A 116 2.69 -16.60 2.74
C LEU A 116 2.13 -15.91 4.00
N GLU A 117 0.98 -15.25 3.87
CA GLU A 117 0.29 -14.61 5.01
C GLU A 117 -0.09 -15.65 6.06
N LYS A 118 -0.63 -16.80 5.64
CA LYS A 118 -0.96 -17.91 6.55
C LYS A 118 0.29 -18.38 7.31
N THR A 119 1.41 -18.53 6.62
CA THR A 119 2.68 -18.93 7.24
C THR A 119 3.15 -17.87 8.24
N ASN A 120 3.08 -16.59 7.87
CA ASN A 120 3.46 -15.48 8.73
C ASN A 120 2.62 -15.42 10.01
N ILE A 121 1.30 -15.56 9.92
CA ILE A 121 0.37 -15.52 11.06
C ILE A 121 0.65 -16.64 12.08
N LYS A 122 1.11 -17.81 11.60
CA LYS A 122 1.44 -18.97 12.46
C LYS A 122 2.85 -18.94 13.03
N THR A 123 3.71 -18.04 12.55
CA THR A 123 5.13 -18.07 12.91
C THR A 123 5.34 -17.25 14.18
N GLU A 124 5.63 -17.93 15.28
CA GLU A 124 6.02 -17.27 16.53
C GLU A 124 7.47 -16.77 16.45
N ILE A 125 7.69 -15.51 16.83
CA ILE A 125 9.00 -14.86 16.72
C ILE A 125 9.28 -14.15 18.04
N LYS A 126 10.31 -14.63 18.75
CA LYS A 126 10.64 -14.21 20.12
C LYS A 126 10.81 -12.69 20.29
N GLU A 127 11.33 -12.02 19.27
CA GLU A 127 11.58 -10.58 19.27
C GLU A 127 10.34 -9.72 19.01
N VAL A 128 9.23 -10.35 18.59
CA VAL A 128 7.94 -9.70 18.33
C VAL A 128 7.12 -9.68 19.62
N ILE A 129 6.65 -8.50 20.02
CA ILE A 129 5.74 -8.36 21.16
C ILE A 129 4.31 -8.65 20.72
N VAL A 130 3.92 -8.02 19.61
CA VAL A 130 2.61 -8.18 18.99
C VAL A 130 2.73 -7.86 17.52
N PHE A 131 1.99 -8.59 16.69
CA PHE A 131 1.85 -8.27 15.29
C PHE A 131 0.43 -8.54 14.79
N THR A 132 0.08 -7.95 13.66
CA THR A 132 -1.24 -8.13 13.07
C THR A 132 -1.22 -7.94 11.56
N LYS A 133 -2.12 -8.64 10.87
CA LYS A 133 -2.50 -8.29 9.51
C LYS A 133 -3.36 -7.03 9.58
N ILE A 134 -2.96 -6.01 8.86
CA ILE A 134 -3.66 -4.72 8.86
C ILE A 134 -5.00 -4.92 8.13
N PRO A 135 -6.16 -4.66 8.78
CA PRO A 135 -7.43 -4.82 8.09
C PRO A 135 -7.50 -3.92 6.86
N LYS A 136 -8.06 -4.43 5.77
CA LYS A 136 -8.20 -3.74 4.49
C LYS A 136 -8.77 -2.34 4.72
N ASN A 137 -8.16 -1.36 4.05
CA ASN A 137 -8.54 0.05 4.12
C ASN A 137 -8.32 0.76 5.48
N SER A 138 -7.63 0.15 6.45
CA SER A 138 -7.32 0.79 7.75
C SER A 138 -6.25 1.87 7.65
N ILE A 139 -5.23 1.65 6.81
CA ILE A 139 -4.16 2.63 6.56
C ILE A 139 -4.17 2.96 5.06
N LYS A 140 -4.56 4.19 4.72
CA LYS A 140 -4.58 4.68 3.34
C LYS A 140 -3.53 5.77 3.16
N ILE A 141 -2.31 5.34 2.85
CA ILE A 141 -1.20 6.26 2.59
C ILE A 141 -1.43 6.88 1.22
N PRO A 142 -1.60 8.21 1.10
CA PRO A 142 -1.77 8.84 -0.19
C PRO A 142 -0.47 8.77 -0.99
N VAL A 143 -0.54 8.31 -2.24
CA VAL A 143 0.56 8.40 -3.20
C VAL A 143 0.20 9.36 -4.33
N ALA A 144 1.19 10.03 -4.91
CA ALA A 144 0.95 10.90 -6.04
C ALA A 144 0.32 10.11 -7.22
N GLY A 145 -0.63 10.74 -7.93
CA GLY A 145 -1.47 10.04 -8.92
C GLY A 145 -2.81 9.51 -8.38
N GLY A 146 -3.16 9.83 -7.12
CA GLY A 146 -4.50 9.57 -6.57
C GLY A 146 -4.76 8.12 -6.16
N LYS A 147 -3.71 7.30 -6.10
CA LYS A 147 -3.77 5.96 -5.52
C LYS A 147 -3.50 6.04 -4.01
N SER A 148 -3.91 5.00 -3.29
CA SER A 148 -3.48 4.78 -1.91
C SER A 148 -2.63 3.53 -1.81
N TYR A 149 -1.75 3.51 -0.82
CA TYR A 149 -0.93 2.38 -0.49
C TYR A 149 -1.22 1.94 0.95
N SER A 150 -1.28 0.64 1.18
CA SER A 150 -1.46 0.03 2.49
C SER A 150 -0.40 -1.05 2.65
N PRO A 151 0.31 -1.11 3.79
CA PRO A 151 1.06 -2.30 4.16
C PRO A 151 0.12 -3.46 4.50
N ASP A 152 0.68 -4.67 4.53
CA ASP A 152 -0.06 -5.91 4.80
C ASP A 152 -0.01 -6.28 6.29
N PHE A 153 1.17 -6.15 6.92
CA PHE A 153 1.35 -6.44 8.33
C PHE A 153 2.00 -5.31 9.10
N ALA A 154 1.72 -5.28 10.40
CA ALA A 154 2.34 -4.42 11.39
C ALA A 154 2.97 -5.28 12.50
N TYR A 155 4.26 -5.06 12.78
CA TYR A 155 5.02 -5.76 13.82
C TYR A 155 5.59 -4.77 14.82
N VAL A 156 5.39 -5.04 16.12
CA VAL A 156 6.06 -4.30 17.20
C VAL A 156 7.23 -5.13 17.71
N LEU A 157 8.44 -4.67 17.44
CA LEU A 157 9.68 -5.36 17.81
C LEU A 157 10.26 -4.81 19.10
N LYS A 158 10.74 -5.68 20.00
CA LYS A 158 11.47 -5.32 21.22
C LYS A 158 12.97 -5.49 21.05
N PHE A 159 13.71 -4.40 21.18
CA PHE A 159 15.17 -4.41 21.11
C PHE A 159 15.80 -4.72 22.48
N LYS A 160 17.04 -5.22 22.46
CA LYS A 160 17.78 -5.59 23.69
C LYS A 160 17.96 -4.41 24.66
N ASN A 161 17.99 -3.18 24.14
CA ASN A 161 18.07 -1.95 24.93
C ASN A 161 16.73 -1.52 25.54
N GLY A 162 15.66 -2.30 25.34
CA GLY A 162 14.31 -1.99 25.82
C GLY A 162 13.48 -1.14 24.85
N ASP A 163 14.06 -0.63 23.76
CA ASP A 163 13.33 0.15 22.77
C ASP A 163 12.27 -0.72 22.06
N GLN A 164 11.14 -0.11 21.74
CA GLN A 164 10.10 -0.70 20.91
C GLN A 164 9.93 0.10 19.63
N LYS A 165 9.82 -0.58 18.48
CA LYS A 165 9.60 0.08 17.19
C LYS A 165 8.56 -0.66 16.37
N LEU A 166 7.74 0.11 15.65
CA LEU A 166 6.73 -0.38 14.73
C LEU A 166 7.35 -0.57 13.34
N TYR A 167 7.22 -1.76 12.79
CA TYR A 167 7.61 -2.10 11.43
C TYR A 167 6.38 -2.43 10.61
N PHE A 168 6.32 -1.90 9.40
CA PHE A 168 5.34 -2.32 8.42
C PHE A 168 6.00 -3.28 7.43
N ILE A 169 5.42 -4.45 7.29
CA ILE A 169 5.83 -5.44 6.31
C ILE A 169 4.88 -5.35 5.13
N VAL A 170 5.48 -5.33 3.96
CA VAL A 170 4.82 -5.25 2.66
C VAL A 170 5.11 -6.54 1.95
N GLU A 171 4.08 -7.33 1.71
CA GLU A 171 4.22 -8.56 0.94
C GLU A 171 4.19 -8.25 -0.55
N THR A 172 5.16 -8.78 -1.27
CA THR A 172 5.21 -8.66 -2.73
C THR A 172 4.78 -9.99 -3.33
N LYS A 173 3.54 -10.04 -3.85
CA LYS A 173 2.98 -11.24 -4.48
C LYS A 173 3.74 -11.57 -5.76
N ASP A 174 4.12 -12.84 -5.92
CA ASP A 174 4.75 -13.41 -7.12
C ASP A 174 6.08 -12.76 -7.56
N VAL A 175 6.77 -12.08 -6.64
CA VAL A 175 8.08 -11.48 -6.90
C VAL A 175 9.13 -12.22 -6.07
N ILE A 176 10.11 -12.81 -6.77
CA ILE A 176 11.19 -13.61 -6.15
C ILE A 176 12.32 -12.72 -5.61
N SER A 177 12.48 -11.50 -6.14
CA SER A 177 13.55 -10.58 -5.71
C SER A 177 13.28 -9.13 -6.11
N GLU A 178 14.03 -8.19 -5.54
CA GLU A 178 13.90 -6.76 -5.83
C GLU A 178 14.08 -6.38 -7.32
N LYS A 179 14.79 -7.21 -8.10
CA LYS A 179 14.94 -7.03 -9.56
C LYS A 179 13.62 -7.28 -10.31
N GLY A 180 12.74 -8.13 -9.78
CA GLY A 180 11.42 -8.40 -10.34
C GLY A 180 10.34 -7.43 -9.85
N LEU A 181 10.66 -6.60 -8.86
CA LEU A 181 9.71 -5.65 -8.30
C LEU A 181 9.41 -4.53 -9.31
N ARG A 182 8.12 -4.29 -9.56
CA ARG A 182 7.70 -3.24 -10.49
C ARG A 182 8.13 -1.88 -9.92
N ASP A 183 8.58 -0.98 -10.79
CA ASP A 183 8.96 0.38 -10.36
C ASP A 183 7.81 1.08 -9.63
N GLU A 184 6.56 0.77 -9.99
CA GLU A 184 5.38 1.29 -9.28
C GLU A 184 5.39 0.96 -7.78
N GLU A 185 5.77 -0.26 -7.40
CA GLU A 185 5.83 -0.70 -6.00
C GLU A 185 6.97 -0.01 -5.24
N LYS A 186 8.13 0.15 -5.89
CA LYS A 186 9.27 0.89 -5.32
C LYS A 186 8.88 2.34 -4.96
N TYR A 187 8.20 3.03 -5.88
CA TYR A 187 7.76 4.40 -5.63
C TYR A 187 6.68 4.47 -4.55
N LYS A 188 5.74 3.52 -4.46
CA LYS A 188 4.72 3.49 -3.39
C LYS A 188 5.35 3.42 -2.00
N ILE A 189 6.36 2.56 -1.83
CA ILE A 189 7.10 2.44 -0.57
C ILE A 189 7.82 3.75 -0.24
N LYS A 190 8.51 4.35 -1.22
CA LYS A 190 9.18 5.65 -1.02
C LYS A 190 8.22 6.76 -0.57
N HIS A 191 7.00 6.79 -1.12
CA HIS A 191 5.94 7.71 -0.68
C HIS A 191 5.51 7.46 0.76
N ALA A 192 5.37 6.18 1.12
CA ALA A 192 4.99 5.76 2.46
C ALA A 192 6.04 6.14 3.50
N GLU A 193 7.31 5.91 3.21
CA GLU A 193 8.44 6.34 4.04
C GLU A 193 8.39 7.86 4.25
N LYS A 194 8.26 8.65 3.17
CA LYS A 194 8.16 10.11 3.26
C LYS A 194 6.91 10.58 4.02
N PHE A 195 5.81 9.84 3.98
CA PHE A 195 4.57 10.22 4.69
C PHE A 195 4.72 10.14 6.21
N PHE A 196 5.43 9.11 6.67
CA PHE A 196 5.69 8.86 8.09
C PHE A 196 6.99 9.48 8.61
N ASP A 197 7.84 10.00 7.71
CA ASP A 197 9.07 10.68 8.07
C ASP A 197 8.85 11.77 9.14
N GLY A 198 9.68 11.74 10.18
CA GLY A 198 9.62 12.65 11.33
C GLY A 198 8.42 12.49 12.29
N LYS A 199 7.40 11.67 11.99
CA LYS A 199 6.19 11.53 12.83
C LYS A 199 6.21 10.29 13.71
N LEU A 200 6.63 9.16 13.17
CA LEU A 200 6.72 7.87 13.85
C LEU A 200 7.98 7.16 13.37
N LYS A 201 8.67 6.42 14.25
CA LYS A 201 9.82 5.58 13.88
C LYS A 201 9.33 4.30 13.17
N ILE A 202 8.76 4.47 11.99
CA ILE A 202 8.23 3.40 11.15
C ILE A 202 9.27 3.04 10.11
N LYS A 203 9.55 1.76 9.97
CA LYS A 203 10.36 1.23 8.87
C LYS A 203 9.52 0.29 8.02
N PHE A 204 9.70 0.40 6.71
CA PHE A 204 9.08 -0.49 5.74
C PHE A 204 10.07 -1.58 5.35
N LYS A 205 9.60 -2.83 5.35
CA LYS A 205 10.36 -3.98 4.86
C LYS A 205 9.52 -4.75 3.87
N LYS A 206 10.17 -5.23 2.82
CA LYS A 206 9.54 -6.02 1.76
C LYS A 206 9.74 -7.49 2.10
N GLN A 207 8.71 -8.30 1.89
CA GLN A 207 8.79 -9.74 1.95
C GLN A 207 8.48 -10.32 0.58
N PHE A 208 9.47 -10.96 -0.03
CA PHE A 208 9.34 -11.70 -1.28
C PHE A 208 8.74 -13.09 -1.03
N SER A 209 8.24 -13.75 -2.06
CA SER A 209 7.51 -15.02 -1.92
C SER A 209 8.36 -16.15 -1.32
N ASN A 210 9.69 -16.07 -1.43
CA ASN A 210 10.63 -17.05 -0.85
C ASN A 210 11.20 -16.60 0.50
N ASP A 211 10.86 -15.40 0.97
CA ASP A 211 11.39 -14.87 2.22
C ASP A 211 10.56 -15.38 3.39
N LYS A 212 11.24 -15.90 4.41
CA LYS A 212 10.60 -16.17 5.70
C LYS A 212 10.60 -14.87 6.50
N ILE A 213 9.47 -14.58 7.14
CA ILE A 213 9.36 -13.41 8.02
C ILE A 213 10.39 -13.44 9.15
N LEU A 214 10.74 -14.64 9.64
CA LEU A 214 11.77 -14.83 10.66
C LEU A 214 13.12 -14.27 10.20
N ASP A 215 13.54 -14.56 8.97
CA ASP A 215 14.83 -14.12 8.43
C ASP A 215 14.84 -12.59 8.27
N LEU A 216 13.74 -12.01 7.77
CA LEU A 216 13.58 -10.55 7.66
C LEU A 216 13.65 -9.84 9.00
N ILE A 217 13.04 -10.43 10.04
CA ILE A 217 13.11 -9.86 11.39
C ILE A 217 14.53 -10.00 11.94
N GLN A 218 15.19 -11.15 11.78
CA GLN A 218 16.58 -11.32 12.22
C GLN A 218 17.55 -10.32 11.55
N GLU A 219 17.37 -10.02 10.27
CA GLU A 219 18.13 -8.99 9.57
C GLU A 219 17.97 -7.61 10.24
N ILE A 220 16.76 -7.26 10.68
CA ILE A 220 16.50 -5.98 11.39
C ILE A 220 17.31 -5.89 12.69
N PHE A 221 17.55 -7.00 13.37
CA PHE A 221 18.33 -7.04 14.61
C PHE A 221 19.84 -7.12 14.39
N THR A 222 20.28 -7.44 13.16
CA THR A 222 21.70 -7.55 12.79
C THR A 222 22.24 -6.24 12.19
N MET A 223 21.35 -5.34 11.75
CA MET A 223 21.64 -3.98 11.27
C MET A 223 21.79 -2.96 12.39
#